data_AF-A0A5U2F637-F1
#
_entry.id   AF-A0A5U2F637-F1
#
_cell.length_a   1.000
_cell.length_b   1.000
_cell.length_c   1.000
_cell.angle_alpha   90.00
_cell.angle_beta   90.00
_cell.angle_gamma   90.00
#
_symmetry.space_group_name_H-M   'P 1'
#
loop_
_entity.id
_entity.type
_entity.pdbx_description
1 polymer ?
#
loop_
_entity_poly.entity_id
_entity_poly.type
_entity_poly.pdbx_seq_one_letter_code
_entity_poly.pdbx_strand_id
1 'polypeptide(L)'
;MSTPYAWDWNAPRPAIDPATFGKERPEESGLTRLIALFDREEERARWQKSGGSPKTYPDRIRDTTERRETARDSKLAELAKKRLAAASDRDNPVITRLNALPSYLRNPLYSHLNFLRIKEKRAEGAGKPQRPATRYIHGKLTRILDRIGRTDARFCTRGYQRVVVTERLDALLTLPQLSKREVQTAATLTAGAFNGEFDRLCTQYGDGMTLNDALTVYQKLADRALLLNITPPYYESLRTDRDRRTPPAVDNLPGAFLRLSCADWWNTKLWRLRRIWREEQLRAACLVSRKKSA
;
A
#
# COMPACT_ATOMS: atom_id res chain seq x y z
N MET A 1 -78.38 -10.65 4.33
CA MET A 1 -77.18 -11.51 4.38
C MET A 1 -76.75 -11.62 5.84
N SER A 2 -77.23 -12.64 6.54
CA SER A 2 -76.93 -12.92 7.96
C SER A 2 -75.47 -13.35 8.12
N THR A 3 -74.70 -12.66 8.95
CA THR A 3 -73.34 -13.08 9.32
C THR A 3 -73.42 -14.44 10.02
N PRO A 4 -72.72 -15.48 9.54
CA PRO A 4 -72.76 -16.79 10.17
C PRO A 4 -72.18 -16.69 11.59
N TYR A 5 -72.90 -17.25 12.56
CA TYR A 5 -72.45 -17.35 13.94
C TYR A 5 -71.15 -18.18 13.99
N ALA A 6 -70.05 -17.55 14.37
CA ALA A 6 -68.75 -18.19 14.50
C ALA A 6 -68.54 -18.58 15.98
N TRP A 7 -68.37 -19.87 16.24
CA TRP A 7 -67.99 -20.36 17.57
C TRP A 7 -66.60 -19.85 17.95
N ASP A 8 -66.31 -19.67 19.24
CA ASP A 8 -65.03 -19.08 19.75
C ASP A 8 -63.77 -19.75 19.18
N TRP A 9 -63.82 -21.05 18.88
CA TRP A 9 -62.70 -21.80 18.30
C TRP A 9 -62.51 -21.55 16.80
N ASN A 10 -63.50 -20.98 16.12
CA ASN A 10 -63.54 -20.69 14.69
C ASN A 10 -63.57 -19.18 14.37
N ALA A 11 -63.55 -18.32 15.40
CA ALA A 11 -63.44 -16.87 15.24
C ALA A 11 -62.04 -16.50 14.70
N PRO A 12 -61.94 -15.56 13.74
CA PRO A 12 -60.64 -15.12 13.22
C PRO A 12 -59.82 -14.50 14.35
N ARG A 13 -58.70 -15.14 14.69
CA ARG A 13 -57.82 -14.67 15.75
C ARG A 13 -57.14 -13.36 15.33
N PRO A 14 -57.02 -12.35 16.20
CA PRO A 14 -56.28 -11.15 15.88
C PRO A 14 -54.82 -11.49 15.60
N ALA A 15 -54.23 -10.83 14.61
CA ALA A 15 -52.84 -11.03 14.25
C ALA A 15 -51.93 -10.71 15.45
N ILE A 16 -51.01 -11.62 15.76
CA ILE A 16 -50.05 -11.46 16.84
C ILE A 16 -48.95 -10.52 16.35
N ASP A 17 -48.84 -9.34 16.95
CA ASP A 17 -47.73 -8.42 16.71
C ASP A 17 -46.50 -8.85 17.56
N PRO A 18 -45.35 -9.17 16.92
CA PRO A 18 -44.14 -9.63 17.63
C PRO A 18 -43.60 -8.63 18.66
N ALA A 19 -43.90 -7.33 18.51
CA ALA A 19 -43.44 -6.30 19.44
C ALA A 19 -44.26 -6.23 20.74
N THR A 20 -45.48 -6.78 20.72
CA THR A 20 -46.46 -6.67 21.83
C THR A 20 -46.87 -8.02 22.42
N PHE A 21 -46.44 -9.15 21.85
CA PHE A 21 -46.70 -10.48 22.39
C PHE A 21 -46.05 -10.69 23.78
N GLY A 22 -46.82 -11.15 24.76
CA GLY A 22 -46.32 -11.49 26.11
C GLY A 22 -46.25 -10.34 27.12
N LYS A 23 -46.66 -9.12 26.77
CA LYS A 23 -46.78 -7.99 27.71
C LYS A 23 -48.23 -7.87 28.19
N GLU A 24 -48.44 -7.92 29.50
CA GLU A 24 -49.75 -7.59 30.09
C GLU A 24 -50.11 -6.16 29.69
N ARG A 25 -51.25 -6.01 28.98
CA ARG A 25 -51.83 -4.70 28.74
C ARG A 25 -52.61 -4.34 29.99
N PRO A 26 -52.20 -3.33 30.79
CA PRO A 26 -53.10 -2.82 31.82
C PRO A 26 -54.36 -2.33 31.11
N GLU A 27 -55.54 -2.72 31.59
CA GLU A 27 -56.78 -2.14 31.09
C GLU A 27 -56.70 -0.63 31.33
N GLU A 28 -56.57 0.14 30.26
CA GLU A 28 -56.47 1.59 30.35
C GLU A 28 -57.73 2.10 31.03
N SER A 29 -57.61 2.57 32.28
CA SER A 29 -58.68 3.24 33.00
C SER A 29 -59.27 4.33 32.10
N GLY A 30 -60.61 4.44 32.07
CA GLY A 30 -61.31 5.41 31.23
C GLY A 30 -60.78 6.85 31.40
N LEU A 31 -60.27 7.17 32.60
CA LEU A 31 -59.59 8.43 32.90
C LEU A 31 -58.29 8.60 32.10
N THR A 32 -57.43 7.59 32.06
CA THR A 32 -56.15 7.61 31.33
C THR A 32 -56.38 7.82 29.83
N ARG A 33 -57.42 7.20 29.28
CA ARG A 33 -57.82 7.39 27.89
C ARG A 33 -58.31 8.82 27.63
N LEU A 34 -59.06 9.41 28.56
CA LEU A 34 -59.49 10.81 28.46
C LEU A 34 -58.33 11.80 28.57
N ILE A 35 -57.36 11.56 29.46
CA ILE A 35 -56.13 12.36 29.57
C ILE A 35 -55.34 12.32 28.25
N ALA A 36 -55.13 11.12 27.69
CA ALA A 36 -54.43 10.97 26.41
C ALA A 36 -55.16 11.64 25.23
N LEU A 37 -56.49 11.74 25.27
CA LEU A 37 -57.27 12.48 24.28
C LEU A 37 -57.08 13.99 24.45
N PHE A 38 -57.10 14.49 25.69
CA PHE A 38 -56.84 15.89 26.00
C PHE A 38 -55.42 16.32 25.60
N ASP A 39 -54.41 15.50 25.92
CA ASP A 39 -53.03 15.75 25.53
C ASP A 39 -52.89 15.79 24.00
N ARG A 40 -53.56 14.89 23.28
CA ARG A 40 -53.60 14.91 21.80
C ARG A 40 -54.29 16.16 21.26
N GLU A 41 -55.36 16.65 21.90
CA GLU A 41 -56.02 17.89 21.51
C GLU A 41 -55.12 19.10 21.76
N GLU A 42 -54.42 19.16 22.90
CA GLU A 42 -53.42 20.18 23.18
C GLU A 42 -52.29 20.16 22.16
N GLU A 43 -51.77 18.97 21.84
CA GLU A 43 -50.76 18.80 20.80
C GLU A 43 -51.28 19.32 19.47
N ARG A 44 -52.49 18.94 19.05
CA ARG A 44 -53.11 19.43 17.80
C ARG A 44 -53.28 20.95 17.80
N ALA A 45 -53.71 21.54 18.91
CA ALA A 45 -53.84 22.98 19.05
C ALA A 45 -52.47 23.68 18.99
N ARG A 46 -51.42 23.10 19.58
CA ARG A 46 -50.03 23.59 19.48
C ARG A 46 -49.51 23.47 18.05
N TRP A 47 -49.78 22.37 17.36
CA TRP A 47 -49.41 22.12 15.96
C TRP A 47 -50.11 23.09 14.98
N GLN A 48 -51.38 23.42 15.24
CA GLN A 48 -52.11 24.43 14.46
C GLN A 48 -51.58 25.84 14.72
N LYS A 49 -51.28 26.18 15.98
CA LYS A 49 -50.69 27.49 16.35
C LYS A 49 -49.27 27.67 15.82
N SER A 50 -48.49 26.59 15.70
CA SER A 50 -47.11 26.65 15.18
C SER A 50 -47.02 26.66 13.64
N GLY A 51 -48.16 26.65 12.93
CA GLY A 51 -48.19 26.64 11.47
C GLY A 51 -47.61 25.36 10.85
N GLY A 52 -47.58 24.26 11.61
CA GLY A 52 -46.96 23.01 11.19
C GLY A 52 -47.79 22.28 10.12
N SER A 53 -47.55 22.60 8.85
CA SER A 53 -48.05 21.79 7.74
C SER A 53 -47.35 20.41 7.75
N PRO A 54 -48.05 19.27 7.55
CA PRO A 54 -47.40 17.97 7.45
C PRO A 54 -46.35 18.02 6.34
N LYS A 55 -45.07 17.81 6.69
CA LYS A 55 -43.97 17.83 5.70
C LYS A 55 -44.30 16.89 4.55
N THR A 56 -44.41 17.47 3.36
CA THR A 56 -44.68 16.74 2.13
C THR A 56 -43.52 15.77 1.88
N TYR A 57 -43.75 14.67 1.16
CA TYR A 57 -42.70 13.72 0.79
C TYR A 57 -41.39 14.39 0.27
N PRO A 58 -41.42 15.36 -0.66
CA PRO A 58 -40.22 16.08 -1.09
C PRO A 58 -39.53 16.88 0.04
N ASP A 59 -40.28 17.44 0.99
CA ASP A 59 -39.69 18.15 2.14
C ASP A 59 -38.92 17.19 3.06
N ARG A 60 -39.40 15.96 3.21
CA ARG A 60 -38.68 14.91 3.98
C ARG A 60 -37.40 14.47 3.26
N ILE A 61 -37.44 14.38 1.93
CA ILE A 61 -36.22 14.12 1.14
C ILE A 61 -35.24 15.28 1.31
N ARG A 62 -35.70 16.54 1.25
CA ARG A 62 -34.85 17.71 1.45
C ARG A 62 -34.22 17.73 2.85
N ASP A 63 -35.00 17.52 3.90
CA ASP A 63 -34.49 17.42 5.28
C ASP A 63 -33.44 16.30 5.43
N THR A 64 -33.67 15.13 4.83
CA THR A 64 -32.74 14.00 4.94
C THR A 64 -31.45 14.23 4.15
N THR A 65 -31.53 14.90 3.01
CA THR A 65 -30.36 15.31 2.23
C THR A 65 -29.58 16.41 2.94
N GLU A 66 -30.23 17.45 3.44
CA GLU A 66 -29.62 18.52 4.24
C GLU A 66 -28.92 17.96 5.49
N ARG A 67 -29.52 17.01 6.21
CA ARG A 67 -28.86 16.33 7.35
C ARG A 67 -27.63 15.53 6.95
N ARG A 68 -27.64 14.89 5.78
CA ARG A 68 -26.49 14.15 5.25
C ARG A 68 -25.38 15.11 4.82
N GLU A 69 -25.74 16.21 4.18
CA GLU A 69 -24.80 17.25 3.75
C GLU A 69 -24.16 17.94 4.95
N THR A 70 -24.93 18.38 5.94
CA THR A 70 -24.39 18.95 7.19
C THR A 70 -23.52 17.98 7.98
N ALA A 71 -23.88 16.69 8.05
CA ALA A 71 -23.03 15.65 8.64
C ALA A 71 -21.74 15.41 7.84
N ARG A 72 -21.81 15.48 6.51
CA ARG A 72 -20.64 15.39 5.64
C ARG A 72 -19.74 16.62 5.81
N ASP A 73 -20.30 17.80 5.85
CA ASP A 73 -19.58 19.08 5.94
C ASP A 73 -18.91 19.23 7.30
N SER A 74 -19.59 18.88 8.39
CA SER A 74 -18.98 18.81 9.72
C SER A 74 -17.82 17.82 9.76
N LYS A 75 -17.95 16.65 9.12
CA LYS A 75 -16.86 15.67 9.00
C LYS A 75 -15.70 16.16 8.12
N LEU A 76 -15.99 16.89 7.05
CA LEU A 76 -14.97 17.53 6.22
C LEU A 76 -14.24 18.63 6.97
N ALA A 77 -14.95 19.44 7.76
CA ALA A 77 -14.36 20.46 8.62
C ALA A 77 -13.46 19.84 9.71
N GLU A 78 -13.89 18.76 10.35
CA GLU A 78 -13.08 17.93 11.26
C GLU A 78 -11.79 17.42 10.59
N LEU A 79 -11.91 16.85 9.38
CA LEU A 79 -10.77 16.36 8.62
C LEU A 79 -9.84 17.51 8.18
N ALA A 80 -10.39 18.66 7.81
CA ALA A 80 -9.61 19.85 7.46
C ALA A 80 -8.79 20.34 8.66
N LYS A 81 -9.38 20.40 9.86
CA LYS A 81 -8.67 20.73 11.11
C LYS A 81 -7.56 19.72 11.41
N LYS A 82 -7.83 18.42 11.28
CA LYS A 82 -6.82 17.35 11.47
C LYS A 82 -5.69 17.45 10.46
N ARG A 83 -5.99 17.76 9.20
CA ARG A 83 -4.98 17.99 8.15
C ARG A 83 -4.13 19.21 8.44
N LEU A 84 -4.74 20.32 8.87
CA LEU A 84 -4.01 21.53 9.26
C LEU A 84 -3.09 21.25 10.46
N ALA A 85 -3.60 20.56 11.49
CA ALA A 85 -2.80 20.16 12.65
C ALA A 85 -1.63 19.24 12.27
N ALA A 86 -1.85 18.28 11.36
CA ALA A 86 -0.80 17.40 10.85
C ALA A 86 0.21 18.16 9.96
N ALA A 87 -0.22 19.17 9.20
CA ALA A 87 0.66 20.00 8.40
C ALA A 87 1.57 20.88 9.28
N SER A 88 1.04 21.36 10.40
CA SER A 88 1.80 22.12 11.40
C SER A 88 2.71 21.27 12.29
N ASP A 89 2.51 19.94 12.29
CA ASP A 89 3.35 19.03 13.07
C ASP A 89 4.73 18.85 12.44
N ARG A 90 5.76 19.36 13.13
CA ARG A 90 7.16 19.29 12.72
C ARG A 90 7.65 17.85 12.51
N ASP A 91 7.06 16.88 13.23
CA ASP A 91 7.46 15.47 13.17
C ASP A 91 6.84 14.74 11.97
N ASN A 92 5.69 15.22 11.47
CA ASN A 92 4.92 14.57 10.41
C ASN A 92 5.70 14.22 9.11
N PRO A 93 6.58 15.09 8.55
CA PRO A 93 7.31 14.73 7.32
C PRO A 93 8.24 13.53 7.52
N VAL A 94 8.90 13.42 8.68
CA VAL A 94 9.81 12.31 8.98
C VAL A 94 9.01 11.02 9.22
N ILE A 95 7.88 11.12 9.93
CA ILE A 95 6.99 9.98 10.17
C ILE A 95 6.36 9.48 8.87
N THR A 96 6.00 10.37 7.95
CA THR A 96 5.48 10.02 6.61
C THR A 96 6.53 9.24 5.82
N ARG A 97 7.78 9.71 5.81
CA ARG A 97 8.90 8.99 5.19
C ARG A 97 9.13 7.61 5.83
N LEU A 98 9.04 7.51 7.16
CA LEU A 98 9.14 6.24 7.87
C LEU A 98 8.00 5.27 7.47
N ASN A 99 6.78 5.78 7.32
CA ASN A 99 5.63 4.96 6.94
C ASN A 99 5.69 4.46 5.49
N ALA A 100 6.37 5.19 4.60
CA ALA A 100 6.63 4.78 3.22
C ALA A 100 7.66 3.65 3.10
N LEU A 101 8.44 3.36 4.16
CA LEU A 101 9.41 2.29 4.13
C LEU A 101 8.77 0.88 4.12
N PRO A 102 9.47 -0.11 3.53
CA PRO A 102 9.08 -1.51 3.63
C PRO A 102 8.94 -1.99 5.07
N SER A 103 8.04 -2.95 5.31
CA SER A 103 7.72 -3.47 6.64
C SER A 103 8.94 -3.93 7.46
N TYR A 104 9.92 -4.57 6.81
CA TYR A 104 11.13 -5.07 7.50
C TYR A 104 12.08 -3.95 7.98
N LEU A 105 12.00 -2.74 7.42
CA LEU A 105 12.73 -1.56 7.91
C LEU A 105 11.86 -0.73 8.83
N ARG A 106 10.59 -0.55 8.46
CA ARG A 106 9.62 0.26 9.20
C ARG A 106 9.38 -0.28 10.59
N ASN A 107 9.06 -1.57 10.72
CA ASN A 107 8.59 -2.12 12.00
C ASN A 107 9.63 -2.00 13.14
N PRO A 108 10.93 -2.32 12.93
CA PRO A 108 11.94 -2.13 13.97
C PRO A 108 12.14 -0.66 14.36
N LEU A 109 12.19 0.25 13.38
CA LEU A 109 12.35 1.68 13.62
C LEU A 109 11.13 2.27 14.35
N TYR A 110 9.93 1.84 13.97
CA TYR A 110 8.68 2.25 14.59
C TYR A 110 8.55 1.71 16.02
N SER A 111 8.98 0.46 16.27
CA SER A 111 9.03 -0.13 17.61
C SER A 111 9.96 0.68 18.53
N HIS A 112 11.15 1.05 18.04
CA HIS A 112 12.08 1.90 18.79
C HIS A 112 11.48 3.30 19.06
N LEU A 113 10.81 3.90 18.07
CA LEU A 113 10.12 5.17 18.23
C LEU A 113 9.01 5.09 19.29
N ASN A 114 8.20 4.03 19.29
CA ASN A 114 7.16 3.81 20.28
C ASN A 114 7.73 3.68 21.69
N PHE A 115 8.84 2.96 21.85
CA PHE A 115 9.56 2.89 23.13
C PHE A 115 10.00 4.27 23.62
N LEU A 116 10.53 5.12 22.73
CA LEU A 116 10.93 6.49 23.09
C LEU A 116 9.72 7.37 23.44
N ARG A 117 8.60 7.21 22.73
CA ARG A 117 7.33 7.91 23.05
C ARG A 117 6.80 7.53 24.43
N ILE A 118 6.86 6.25 24.80
CA ILE A 118 6.48 5.78 26.14
C ILE A 118 7.39 6.43 27.20
N LYS A 119 8.71 6.49 26.93
CA LYS A 119 9.68 7.12 27.83
C LYS A 119 9.44 8.62 27.99
N GLU A 120 9.09 9.31 26.91
CA GLU A 120 8.75 10.73 26.91
C GLU A 120 7.51 11.00 27.75
N LYS A 121 6.41 10.26 27.53
CA LYS A 121 5.19 10.39 28.37
C LYS A 121 5.45 10.15 29.86
N ARG A 122 6.30 9.19 30.20
CA ARG A 122 6.71 8.96 31.60
C ARG A 122 7.53 10.11 32.17
N ALA A 123 8.37 10.75 31.36
CA ALA A 123 9.15 11.91 31.77
C ALA A 123 8.26 13.14 31.97
N GLU A 124 7.29 13.37 31.07
CA GLU A 124 6.28 14.42 31.18
C GLU A 124 5.44 14.28 32.45
N GLY A 125 4.95 13.06 32.74
CA GLY A 125 4.24 12.76 33.98
C GLY A 125 5.08 12.95 35.25
N ALA A 126 6.41 12.88 35.13
CA ALA A 126 7.36 13.15 36.21
C ALA A 126 7.87 14.61 36.23
N GLY A 127 7.32 15.51 35.40
CA GLY A 127 7.73 16.92 35.30
C GLY A 127 9.11 17.15 34.69
N LYS A 128 9.70 16.16 34.02
CA LYS A 128 11.04 16.26 33.42
C LYS A 128 10.93 16.76 31.97
N PRO A 129 11.76 17.73 31.54
CA PRO A 129 11.69 18.31 30.18
C PRO A 129 12.33 17.42 29.10
N GLN A 130 12.50 16.11 29.35
CA GLN A 130 13.19 15.22 28.42
C GLN A 130 12.28 14.83 27.26
N ARG A 131 12.71 15.16 26.03
CA ARG A 131 12.00 14.84 24.78
C ARG A 131 12.75 13.83 23.91
N PRO A 132 12.90 12.56 24.36
CA PRO A 132 13.71 11.57 23.66
C PRO A 132 13.14 11.18 22.29
N ALA A 133 11.82 11.17 22.07
CA ALA A 133 11.25 10.79 20.78
C ALA A 133 11.44 11.90 19.74
N THR A 134 11.12 13.16 20.07
CA THR A 134 11.35 14.31 19.17
C THR A 134 12.83 14.44 18.79
N ARG A 135 13.76 14.25 19.75
CA ARG A 135 15.20 14.26 19.46
C ARG A 135 15.62 13.12 18.52
N TYR A 136 15.01 11.94 18.66
CA TYR A 136 15.29 10.82 17.78
C TYR A 136 14.76 11.06 16.36
N ILE A 137 13.54 11.58 16.22
CA ILE A 137 12.88 11.88 14.94
C ILE A 137 13.76 12.85 14.12
N HIS A 138 14.06 14.02 14.67
CA HIS A 138 14.83 15.05 13.95
C HIS A 138 16.34 14.77 13.86
N GLY A 139 16.86 13.91 14.72
CA GLY A 139 18.28 13.57 14.74
C GLY A 139 18.58 12.28 14.00
N LYS A 140 18.58 11.17 14.76
CA LYS A 140 19.08 9.88 14.29
C LYS A 140 18.20 9.27 13.21
N LEU A 141 16.87 9.35 13.35
CA LEU A 141 15.93 8.78 12.38
C LEU A 141 16.06 9.44 11.02
N THR A 142 16.09 10.77 10.96
CA THR A 142 16.27 11.51 9.70
C THR A 142 17.55 11.08 8.98
N ARG A 143 18.68 10.99 9.69
CA ARG A 143 19.95 10.50 9.12
C ARG A 143 19.88 9.05 8.61
N ILE A 144 19.17 8.18 9.33
CA ILE A 144 18.94 6.79 8.90
C ILE A 144 18.15 6.76 7.60
N LEU A 145 17.04 7.51 7.51
CA LEU A 145 16.21 7.59 6.31
C LEU A 145 17.01 8.11 5.10
N ASP A 146 17.83 9.14 5.29
CA ASP A 146 18.69 9.69 4.22
C ASP A 146 19.78 8.70 3.79
N ARG A 147 20.27 7.86 4.71
CA ARG A 147 21.25 6.81 4.37
C ARG A 147 20.61 5.67 3.61
N ILE A 148 19.38 5.27 3.97
CA ILE A 148 18.60 4.27 3.23
C ILE A 148 18.33 4.79 1.82
N GLY A 149 17.83 6.01 1.67
CA GLY A 149 17.57 6.60 0.34
C GLY A 149 18.83 6.68 -0.54
N ARG A 150 19.99 7.02 0.02
CA ARG A 150 21.27 6.96 -0.69
C ARG A 150 21.68 5.55 -1.09
N THR A 151 21.37 4.56 -0.26
CA THR A 151 21.64 3.14 -0.57
C THR A 151 20.75 2.68 -1.72
N ASP A 152 19.47 3.01 -1.68
CA ASP A 152 18.53 2.68 -2.74
C ASP A 152 18.91 3.34 -4.07
N ALA A 153 19.37 4.59 -4.06
CA ALA A 153 19.85 5.27 -5.26
C ALA A 153 21.11 4.62 -5.88
N ARG A 154 21.92 3.90 -5.08
CA ARG A 154 23.10 3.16 -5.61
C ARG A 154 22.69 1.91 -6.39
N PHE A 155 21.65 1.22 -5.94
CA PHE A 155 21.13 0.04 -6.64
C PHE A 155 20.16 0.43 -7.76
N CYS A 156 19.20 1.31 -7.47
CA CYS A 156 18.21 1.80 -8.44
C CYS A 156 18.77 3.00 -9.22
N THR A 157 19.83 2.77 -10.00
CA THR A 157 20.44 3.81 -10.83
C THR A 157 19.48 4.31 -11.91
N ARG A 158 19.74 5.47 -12.52
CA ARG A 158 18.92 5.96 -13.65
C ARG A 158 18.89 4.97 -14.82
N GLY A 159 20.00 4.29 -15.06
CA GLY A 159 20.10 3.23 -16.06
C GLY A 159 19.21 2.02 -15.72
N TYR A 160 19.24 1.59 -14.46
CA TYR A 160 18.37 0.55 -13.94
C TYR A 160 16.89 0.88 -14.17
N GLN A 161 16.47 2.09 -13.75
CA GLN A 161 15.09 2.56 -13.91
C GLN A 161 14.67 2.61 -15.38
N ARG A 162 15.56 3.06 -16.27
CA ARG A 162 15.28 3.13 -17.71
C ARG A 162 15.02 1.75 -18.30
N VAL A 163 15.86 0.75 -17.99
CA VAL A 163 15.65 -0.62 -18.48
C VAL A 163 14.35 -1.18 -17.92
N VAL A 164 14.09 -1.00 -16.63
CA VAL A 164 12.86 -1.47 -16.00
C VAL A 164 11.61 -0.89 -16.65
N VAL A 165 11.57 0.41 -16.93
CA VAL A 165 10.43 1.05 -17.59
C VAL A 165 10.28 0.61 -19.05
N THR A 166 11.40 0.50 -19.77
CA THR A 166 11.39 0.09 -21.19
C THR A 166 10.87 -1.33 -21.36
N GLU A 167 11.32 -2.25 -20.49
CA GLU A 167 10.98 -3.67 -20.54
C GLU A 167 9.75 -4.03 -19.68
N ARG A 168 9.09 -3.03 -19.07
CA ARG A 168 7.91 -3.19 -18.18
C ARG A 168 8.15 -4.15 -16.99
N LEU A 169 9.34 -4.08 -16.39
CA LEU A 169 9.76 -4.93 -15.28
C LEU A 169 9.53 -4.26 -13.91
N ASP A 170 8.37 -3.64 -13.69
CA ASP A 170 8.10 -2.74 -12.55
C ASP A 170 8.38 -3.37 -11.18
N ALA A 171 8.23 -4.68 -11.05
CA ALA A 171 8.54 -5.43 -9.83
C ALA A 171 10.01 -5.27 -9.38
N LEU A 172 10.93 -5.03 -10.32
CA LEU A 172 12.35 -4.84 -10.02
C LEU A 172 12.63 -3.53 -9.26
N LEU A 173 11.76 -2.51 -9.35
CA LEU A 173 11.89 -1.28 -8.57
C LEU A 173 11.74 -1.53 -7.05
N THR A 174 11.00 -2.57 -6.68
CA THR A 174 10.77 -2.98 -5.28
C THR A 174 11.43 -4.32 -4.94
N LEU A 175 12.49 -4.69 -5.68
CA LEU A 175 13.20 -5.97 -5.58
C LEU A 175 13.50 -6.44 -4.13
N PRO A 176 13.96 -5.59 -3.18
CA PRO A 176 14.21 -5.99 -1.78
C PRO A 176 12.98 -6.53 -1.03
N GLN A 177 11.79 -6.12 -1.47
CA GLN A 177 10.52 -6.43 -0.83
C GLN A 177 9.91 -7.73 -1.34
N LEU A 178 10.23 -8.12 -2.58
CA LEU A 178 9.63 -9.26 -3.25
C LEU A 178 9.83 -10.57 -2.46
N SER A 179 8.85 -11.45 -2.50
CA SER A 179 8.89 -12.82 -2.00
C SER A 179 9.64 -13.74 -2.97
N LYS A 180 9.91 -14.98 -2.56
CA LYS A 180 10.58 -15.98 -3.42
C LYS A 180 9.80 -16.22 -4.72
N ARG A 181 8.47 -16.32 -4.65
CA ARG A 181 7.62 -16.53 -5.83
C ARG A 181 7.62 -15.30 -6.73
N GLU A 182 7.51 -14.10 -6.17
CA GLU A 182 7.54 -12.86 -6.96
C GLU A 182 8.89 -12.64 -7.66
N VAL A 183 10.02 -13.02 -7.03
CA VAL A 183 11.32 -13.00 -7.69
C VAL A 183 11.38 -13.99 -8.84
N GLN A 184 10.80 -15.18 -8.68
CA GLN A 184 10.73 -16.18 -9.76
C GLN A 184 9.90 -15.66 -10.94
N THR A 185 8.74 -15.04 -10.69
CA THR A 185 7.95 -14.38 -11.73
C THR A 185 8.72 -13.24 -12.39
N ALA A 186 9.37 -12.37 -11.62
CA ALA A 186 10.20 -11.28 -12.16
C ALA A 186 11.35 -11.82 -13.02
N ALA A 187 11.94 -12.95 -12.64
CA ALA A 187 12.99 -13.61 -13.41
C ALA A 187 12.47 -14.17 -14.75
N THR A 188 11.30 -14.79 -14.76
CA THR A 188 10.64 -15.24 -16.00
C THR A 188 10.34 -14.07 -16.94
N LEU A 189 9.81 -12.96 -16.41
CA LEU A 189 9.56 -11.76 -17.20
C LEU A 189 10.84 -11.13 -17.73
N THR A 190 11.89 -11.07 -16.90
CA THR A 190 13.21 -10.54 -17.31
C THR A 190 13.82 -11.42 -18.41
N ALA A 191 13.77 -12.74 -18.27
CA ALA A 191 14.24 -13.67 -19.30
C ALA A 191 13.46 -13.47 -20.61
N GLY A 192 12.14 -13.32 -20.54
CA GLY A 192 11.30 -13.02 -21.71
C GLY A 192 11.63 -11.69 -22.37
N ALA A 193 11.88 -10.63 -21.59
CA ALA A 193 12.29 -9.33 -22.12
C ALA A 193 13.65 -9.40 -22.83
N PHE A 194 14.63 -10.10 -22.24
CA PHE A 194 15.94 -10.31 -22.87
C PHE A 194 15.84 -11.16 -24.13
N ASN A 195 14.95 -12.16 -24.16
CA ASN A 195 14.71 -12.96 -25.35
C ASN A 195 14.06 -12.13 -26.46
N GLY A 196 13.04 -11.33 -26.15
CA GLY A 196 12.40 -10.45 -27.12
C GLY A 196 13.37 -9.39 -27.67
N GLU A 197 14.25 -8.85 -26.83
CA GLU A 197 15.29 -7.94 -27.29
C GLU A 197 16.36 -8.63 -28.13
N PHE A 198 16.73 -9.87 -27.80
CA PHE A 198 17.60 -10.70 -28.63
C PHE A 198 16.98 -10.91 -30.02
N ASP A 199 15.72 -11.33 -30.10
CA ASP A 199 15.00 -11.53 -31.35
C ASP A 199 14.96 -10.23 -32.18
N ARG A 200 14.67 -9.10 -31.52
CA ARG A 200 14.65 -7.77 -32.15
C ARG A 200 16.01 -7.37 -32.73
N LEU A 201 17.09 -7.64 -31.99
CA LEU A 201 18.46 -7.33 -32.44
C LEU A 201 18.90 -8.23 -33.58
N CYS A 202 18.61 -9.53 -33.51
CA CYS A 202 18.92 -10.49 -34.57
C CYS A 202 18.16 -10.18 -35.87
N THR A 203 16.89 -9.75 -35.77
CA THR A 203 16.08 -9.36 -36.94
C THR A 203 16.71 -8.24 -37.78
N GLN A 204 17.58 -7.40 -37.19
CA GLN A 204 18.28 -6.33 -37.92
C GLN A 204 19.32 -6.86 -38.92
N TYR A 205 19.84 -8.07 -38.69
CA TYR A 205 20.89 -8.68 -39.51
C TYR A 205 20.34 -9.67 -40.55
N GLY A 206 19.10 -10.16 -40.38
CA GLY A 206 18.47 -11.14 -41.27
C GLY A 206 19.22 -12.48 -41.30
N ASP A 207 19.16 -13.19 -42.43
CA ASP A 207 19.73 -14.53 -42.59
C ASP A 207 21.27 -14.55 -42.74
N GLY A 208 21.89 -13.38 -42.90
CA GLY A 208 23.34 -13.23 -43.15
C GLY A 208 24.18 -12.96 -41.89
N MET A 209 23.66 -13.26 -40.70
CA MET A 209 24.30 -12.86 -39.43
C MET A 209 25.68 -13.52 -39.24
N THR A 210 26.73 -12.70 -39.15
CA THR A 210 28.08 -13.19 -38.91
C THR A 210 28.35 -13.39 -37.40
N LEU A 211 29.43 -14.10 -37.07
CA LEU A 211 29.84 -14.30 -35.68
C LEU A 211 30.23 -12.99 -34.98
N ASN A 212 30.77 -12.03 -35.73
CA ASN A 212 31.06 -10.70 -35.22
C ASN A 212 29.77 -9.92 -34.93
N ASP A 213 28.75 -10.06 -35.79
CA ASP A 213 27.43 -9.46 -35.55
C ASP A 213 26.80 -10.06 -34.28
N ALA A 214 26.88 -11.39 -34.10
CA ALA A 214 26.44 -12.06 -32.87
C ALA A 214 27.16 -11.53 -31.63
N LEU A 215 28.46 -11.26 -31.73
CA LEU A 215 29.20 -10.63 -30.63
C LEU A 215 28.66 -9.23 -30.31
N THR A 216 28.35 -8.41 -31.32
CA THR A 216 27.75 -7.07 -31.10
C THR A 216 26.35 -7.15 -30.49
N VAL A 217 25.53 -8.14 -30.88
CA VAL A 217 24.20 -8.39 -30.29
C VAL A 217 24.36 -8.77 -28.82
N TYR A 218 25.27 -9.69 -28.53
CA TYR A 218 25.58 -10.07 -27.15
C TYR A 218 26.00 -8.86 -26.31
N GLN A 219 26.83 -7.95 -26.84
CA GLN A 219 27.27 -6.76 -26.11
C GLN A 219 26.13 -5.81 -25.78
N LYS A 220 25.23 -5.55 -26.73
CA LYS A 220 24.02 -4.74 -26.49
C LYS A 220 23.13 -5.34 -25.39
N LEU A 221 23.02 -6.67 -25.33
CA LEU A 221 22.30 -7.37 -24.26
C LEU A 221 23.07 -7.35 -22.94
N ALA A 222 24.39 -7.54 -22.98
CA ALA A 222 25.27 -7.48 -21.84
C ALA A 222 25.22 -6.11 -21.16
N ASP A 223 25.24 -5.03 -21.93
CA ASP A 223 25.11 -3.66 -21.43
C ASP A 223 23.78 -3.46 -20.69
N ARG A 224 22.67 -3.98 -21.23
CA ARG A 224 21.38 -3.96 -20.53
C ARG A 224 21.41 -4.72 -19.21
N ALA A 225 22.04 -5.90 -19.17
CA ALA A 225 22.19 -6.66 -17.93
C ALA A 225 23.03 -5.91 -16.89
N LEU A 226 24.09 -5.21 -17.33
CA LEU A 226 24.91 -4.36 -16.46
C LEU A 226 24.13 -3.16 -15.92
N LEU A 227 23.25 -2.55 -16.72
CA LEU A 227 22.34 -1.51 -16.23
C LEU A 227 21.40 -2.04 -15.14
N LEU A 228 21.07 -3.34 -15.15
CA LEU A 228 20.34 -4.03 -14.08
C LEU A 228 21.24 -4.44 -12.89
N ASN A 229 22.49 -3.98 -12.83
CA ASN A 229 23.52 -4.36 -11.87
C ASN A 229 23.83 -5.87 -11.84
N ILE A 230 23.66 -6.57 -12.97
CA ILE A 230 23.93 -7.99 -13.09
C ILE A 230 25.03 -8.20 -14.11
N THR A 231 26.14 -8.81 -13.68
CA THR A 231 27.22 -9.20 -14.58
C THR A 231 26.75 -10.30 -15.52
N PRO A 232 26.76 -10.07 -16.85
CA PRO A 232 26.29 -11.04 -17.82
C PRO A 232 27.23 -12.27 -17.90
N PRO A 233 26.73 -13.40 -18.40
CA PRO A 233 27.49 -14.65 -18.45
C PRO A 233 28.66 -14.51 -19.44
N TYR A 234 29.88 -14.88 -19.02
CA TYR A 234 31.09 -14.76 -19.87
C TYR A 234 31.44 -13.32 -20.28
N TYR A 235 31.02 -12.31 -19.51
CA TYR A 235 31.27 -10.90 -19.84
C TYR A 235 32.73 -10.56 -20.14
N GLU A 236 33.66 -10.94 -19.26
CA GLU A 236 35.09 -10.63 -19.42
C GLU A 236 35.70 -11.27 -20.66
N SER A 237 35.24 -12.47 -21.05
CA SER A 237 35.77 -13.17 -22.22
C SER A 237 35.20 -12.66 -23.55
N LEU A 238 34.01 -12.07 -23.53
CA LEU A 238 33.27 -11.55 -24.70
C LEU A 238 33.32 -10.02 -24.85
N ARG A 239 34.06 -9.32 -23.98
CA ARG A 239 34.22 -7.87 -24.06
C ARG A 239 35.10 -7.45 -25.23
N THR A 240 34.70 -6.43 -26.00
CA THR A 240 35.51 -5.82 -27.07
C THR A 240 36.06 -4.46 -26.65
N ASP A 241 36.83 -4.42 -25.58
CA ASP A 241 37.58 -3.21 -25.26
C ASP A 241 38.67 -2.97 -26.28
N ARG A 242 38.85 -1.70 -26.64
CA ARG A 242 39.94 -1.25 -27.53
C ARG A 242 41.32 -1.64 -27.02
N ASP A 243 41.49 -1.72 -25.69
CA ASP A 243 42.78 -1.99 -25.04
C ASP A 243 43.03 -3.49 -24.78
N ARG A 244 42.13 -4.37 -25.23
CA ARG A 244 42.23 -5.81 -24.96
C ARG A 244 43.28 -6.46 -25.88
N ARG A 245 44.24 -7.16 -25.27
CA ARG A 245 45.29 -7.91 -26.01
C ARG A 245 44.83 -9.24 -26.60
N THR A 246 43.81 -9.86 -26.01
CA THR A 246 43.31 -11.19 -26.41
C THR A 246 42.01 -11.04 -27.20
N PRO A 247 41.85 -11.75 -28.34
CA PRO A 247 40.60 -11.72 -29.08
C PRO A 247 39.42 -12.24 -28.23
N PRO A 248 38.19 -11.77 -28.48
CA PRO A 248 37.00 -12.27 -27.80
C PRO A 248 36.80 -13.77 -28.03
N ALA A 249 36.46 -14.50 -26.97
CA ALA A 249 36.25 -15.95 -27.03
C ALA A 249 34.82 -16.25 -27.52
N VAL A 250 34.63 -16.11 -28.83
CA VAL A 250 33.34 -16.25 -29.55
C VAL A 250 32.65 -17.60 -29.34
N ASP A 251 33.40 -18.65 -29.01
CA ASP A 251 32.86 -19.99 -28.72
C ASP A 251 31.88 -20.00 -27.53
N ASN A 252 32.00 -19.02 -26.62
CA ASN A 252 31.11 -18.90 -25.46
C ASN A 252 29.77 -18.22 -25.79
N LEU A 253 29.60 -17.63 -26.98
CA LEU A 253 28.39 -16.87 -27.34
C LEU A 253 27.11 -17.69 -27.21
N PRO A 254 27.00 -18.93 -27.76
CA PRO A 254 25.77 -19.70 -27.63
C PRO A 254 25.39 -19.96 -26.16
N GLY A 255 26.38 -20.31 -25.33
CA GLY A 255 26.18 -20.52 -23.90
C GLY A 255 25.77 -19.23 -23.16
N ALA A 256 26.29 -18.08 -23.58
CA ALA A 256 25.93 -16.78 -23.02
C ALA A 256 24.48 -16.40 -23.34
N PHE A 257 24.05 -16.55 -24.60
CA PHE A 257 22.66 -16.29 -25.01
C PHE A 257 21.68 -17.20 -24.28
N LEU A 258 21.95 -18.51 -24.21
CA LEU A 258 21.09 -19.45 -23.48
C LEU A 258 20.90 -19.06 -22.01
N ARG A 259 21.95 -18.56 -21.35
CA ARG A 259 21.87 -18.08 -19.96
C ARG A 259 21.06 -16.79 -19.84
N LEU A 260 21.19 -15.85 -20.78
CA LEU A 260 20.42 -14.60 -20.80
C LEU A 260 18.94 -14.83 -21.10
N SER A 261 18.58 -15.89 -21.84
CA SER A 261 17.18 -16.28 -22.06
C SER A 261 16.63 -17.23 -20.96
N CYS A 262 17.47 -17.66 -20.01
CA CYS A 262 17.09 -18.64 -18.99
C CYS A 262 16.52 -17.98 -17.72
N ALA A 263 15.26 -18.30 -17.40
CA ALA A 263 14.59 -17.82 -16.19
C ALA A 263 15.29 -18.26 -14.90
N ASP A 264 15.81 -19.49 -14.81
CA ASP A 264 16.48 -19.99 -13.59
C ASP A 264 17.81 -19.27 -13.32
N TRP A 265 18.52 -18.92 -14.38
CA TRP A 265 19.73 -18.09 -14.25
C TRP A 265 19.38 -16.71 -13.71
N TRP A 266 18.38 -16.04 -14.29
CA TRP A 266 17.89 -14.75 -13.79
C TRP A 266 17.37 -14.84 -12.36
N ASN A 267 16.67 -15.91 -12.00
CA ASN A 267 16.17 -16.12 -10.63
C ASN A 267 17.34 -16.15 -9.64
N THR A 268 18.41 -16.88 -9.97
CA THR A 268 19.63 -16.93 -9.15
C THR A 268 20.29 -15.55 -9.00
N LYS A 269 20.37 -14.79 -10.10
CA LYS A 269 21.00 -13.45 -10.10
C LYS A 269 20.17 -12.42 -9.36
N LEU A 270 18.87 -12.32 -9.66
CA LEU A 270 17.94 -11.41 -9.00
C LEU A 270 17.78 -11.73 -7.52
N TRP A 271 17.75 -13.01 -7.15
CA TRP A 271 17.72 -13.41 -5.74
C TRP A 271 18.97 -12.98 -4.99
N ARG A 272 20.15 -13.13 -5.61
CA ARG A 272 21.41 -12.65 -5.03
C ARG A 272 21.41 -11.13 -4.89
N LEU A 273 21.03 -10.40 -5.94
CA LEU A 273 20.96 -8.93 -5.94
C LEU A 273 20.00 -8.43 -4.86
N ARG A 274 18.81 -9.03 -4.77
CA ARG A 274 17.82 -8.77 -3.72
C ARG A 274 18.42 -8.93 -2.32
N ARG A 275 19.14 -10.02 -2.06
CA ARG A 275 19.75 -10.28 -0.74
C ARG A 275 20.77 -9.21 -0.39
N ILE A 276 21.69 -8.89 -1.32
CA ILE A 276 22.72 -7.88 -1.13
C ILE A 276 22.09 -6.51 -0.88
N TRP A 277 21.11 -6.11 -1.70
CA TRP A 277 20.43 -4.83 -1.55
C TRP A 277 19.69 -4.75 -0.20
N ARG A 278 18.94 -5.78 0.16
CA ARG A 278 18.23 -5.83 1.45
C ARG A 278 19.18 -5.78 2.64
N GLU A 279 20.33 -6.45 2.54
CA GLU A 279 21.36 -6.41 3.58
C GLU A 279 21.96 -5.00 3.72
N GLU A 280 22.30 -4.35 2.61
CA GLU A 280 22.82 -2.98 2.61
C GLU A 280 21.81 -1.98 3.16
N GLN A 281 20.51 -2.13 2.87
CA GLN A 281 19.46 -1.33 3.50
C GLN A 281 19.40 -1.55 5.03
N LEU A 282 19.52 -2.79 5.49
CA LEU A 282 19.52 -3.09 6.94
C LEU A 282 20.79 -2.55 7.63
N ARG A 283 21.94 -2.58 6.96
CA ARG A 283 23.20 -1.93 7.41
C ARG A 283 23.04 -0.41 7.46
N ALA A 284 22.40 0.18 6.45
CA ALA A 284 22.06 1.60 6.42
C ALA A 284 21.12 2.01 7.56
N ALA A 285 20.16 1.14 7.89
CA ALA A 285 19.23 1.30 9.01
C ALA A 285 19.86 1.07 10.39
N CYS A 286 21.13 0.65 10.46
CA CYS A 286 21.81 0.24 11.68
C CYS A 286 21.09 -0.90 12.43
N LEU A 287 20.38 -1.77 11.71
CA LEU A 287 19.67 -2.92 12.25
C LEU A 287 20.50 -4.22 12.21
N VAL A 288 21.63 -4.20 11.52
CA VAL A 288 22.62 -5.29 11.51
C VAL A 288 23.77 -4.93 12.44
N SER A 289 24.05 -5.80 13.41
CA SER A 289 25.23 -5.66 14.27
C SER A 289 26.51 -5.85 13.45
N ARG A 290 27.50 -4.96 13.63
CA ARG A 290 28.84 -5.08 13.03
C ARG A 290 29.50 -6.45 13.26
N LYS A 291 29.13 -7.17 14.33
CA LYS A 291 29.69 -8.48 14.69
C LYS A 291 29.14 -9.66 13.87
N LYS A 292 28.07 -9.48 13.08
CA LYS A 292 27.44 -10.57 12.31
C LYS A 292 27.69 -10.50 10.79
N SER A 293 28.57 -9.60 10.35
CA SER A 293 28.81 -9.32 8.92
C SER A 293 30.22 -9.66 8.45
N ALA A 294 30.98 -10.41 9.24
CA ALA A 294 32.26 -10.99 8.84
C ALA A 294 32.02 -12.39 8.25
#